data_AF-A0A835SRE8-F1
#
_entry.id   AF-A0A835SRE8-F1
#
_cell.length_a   1.000
_cell.length_b   1.000
_cell.length_c   1.000
_cell.angle_alpha   90.00
_cell.angle_beta   90.00
_cell.angle_gamma   90.00
#
_symmetry.space_group_name_H-M   'P 1'
#
loop_
_entity.id
_entity.type
_entity.pdbx_description
1 polymer ?
#
loop_
_entity_poly.entity_id
_entity_poly.type
_entity_poly.pdbx_seq_one_letter_code
_entity_poly.pdbx_strand_id
1 'polypeptide(L)'
;MAGQIGSTAAVGFCLDQLPALLRQQAAAPVAAAGGGRPAAAAAAGPLPAEPVRYPVALQQQQQQQQQQQQQQQQQQQQQQQQQQQQQQQQQQQQVNIFTVHIASAAAQHGHVPVLRLLRGRGFVFQVAHLLEAVEAPVREGCHVTRGRASLRYLLLEDPAGLAPGGGAAADWSSLFRQAAVGGADLPLLRHLHEQLGASIDLVAVARGGSEEALSWAVAALEAAGQAPEPLSWHDLGDVLSSGNWAAADWLVRHELAPPKQELLRLMLSGLYSIRLLDLQWLVGMRSGQGMAQARFQWTPELHAALVRIQREPRTHVISYETPGRWRWLAELLQAVGAELAGTAALGGAGAGAAARIAPTCWL
;
A
#
# COMPACT_ATOMS: atom_id res chain seq x y z
N MET A 1 -12.78 18.19 -11.90
CA MET A 1 -13.76 17.29 -11.24
C MET A 1 -14.58 16.42 -12.20
N ALA A 2 -14.47 16.53 -13.53
CA ALA A 2 -15.29 15.74 -14.47
C ALA A 2 -14.72 14.35 -14.88
N GLY A 3 -13.63 13.87 -14.27
CA GLY A 3 -12.93 12.64 -14.70
C GLY A 3 -13.20 11.37 -13.88
N GLN A 4 -13.84 11.44 -12.72
CA GLN A 4 -13.99 10.28 -11.81
C GLN A 4 -15.32 9.51 -11.97
N ILE A 5 -16.37 10.14 -12.48
CA ILE A 5 -17.72 9.54 -12.52
C ILE A 5 -17.82 8.40 -13.56
N GLY A 6 -17.04 8.46 -14.65
CA GLY A 6 -17.02 7.42 -15.67
C GLY A 6 -16.46 6.08 -15.21
N SER A 7 -15.51 6.09 -14.25
CA SER A 7 -14.86 4.86 -13.78
C SER A 7 -15.77 4.02 -12.88
N THR A 8 -16.56 4.65 -12.01
CA THR A 8 -17.41 3.91 -11.06
C THR A 8 -18.62 3.29 -11.75
N ALA A 9 -19.24 3.99 -12.70
CA ALA A 9 -20.35 3.45 -13.49
C ALA A 9 -19.91 2.29 -14.38
N ALA A 10 -18.71 2.37 -14.98
CA ALA A 10 -18.14 1.28 -15.76
C ALA A 10 -17.86 0.04 -14.90
N VAL A 11 -17.34 0.20 -13.68
CA VAL A 11 -17.15 -0.92 -12.74
C VAL A 11 -18.49 -1.50 -12.29
N GLY A 12 -19.50 -0.66 -12.04
CA GLY A 12 -20.87 -1.09 -11.72
C GLY A 12 -21.45 -1.96 -12.83
N PHE A 13 -21.41 -1.48 -14.07
CA PHE A 13 -21.85 -2.19 -15.26
C PHE A 13 -21.10 -3.51 -15.47
N CYS A 14 -19.76 -3.51 -15.32
CA CYS A 14 -18.97 -4.74 -15.41
C CYS A 14 -19.35 -5.77 -14.35
N LEU A 15 -19.61 -5.34 -13.11
CA LEU A 15 -20.01 -6.23 -12.02
C LEU A 15 -21.42 -6.81 -12.24
N ASP A 16 -22.35 -6.04 -12.80
CA ASP A 16 -23.70 -6.52 -13.10
C ASP A 16 -23.75 -7.44 -14.34
N GLN A 17 -22.86 -7.21 -15.31
CA GLN A 17 -22.76 -8.01 -16.55
C GLN A 17 -21.88 -9.25 -16.40
N LEU A 18 -21.02 -9.33 -15.39
CA LEU A 18 -20.08 -10.43 -15.17
C LEU A 18 -20.76 -11.82 -15.11
N PRO A 19 -21.88 -12.00 -14.39
CA PRO A 19 -22.60 -13.26 -14.41
C PRO A 19 -23.15 -13.62 -15.79
N ALA A 20 -23.51 -12.63 -16.62
CA ALA A 20 -24.01 -12.86 -17.98
C ALA A 20 -22.86 -13.21 -18.95
N LEU A 21 -21.71 -12.54 -18.84
CA LEU A 21 -20.52 -12.81 -19.66
C LEU A 21 -19.91 -14.19 -19.36
N LEU A 22 -19.86 -14.60 -18.09
CA LEU A 22 -19.41 -15.95 -17.71
C LEU A 22 -20.36 -17.04 -18.25
N ARG A 23 -21.68 -16.77 -18.30
CA ARG A 23 -22.65 -17.69 -18.93
C ARG A 23 -22.44 -17.81 -20.44
N GLN A 24 -22.06 -16.73 -21.12
CA GLN A 24 -21.80 -16.77 -22.56
C GLN A 24 -20.52 -17.55 -22.92
N GLN A 25 -19.50 -17.56 -22.06
CA GLN A 25 -18.30 -18.37 -22.28
C GLN A 25 -18.51 -19.88 -22.05
N ALA A 26 -19.45 -20.28 -21.20
CA ALA A 26 -19.72 -21.68 -20.91
C ALA A 26 -20.62 -22.38 -21.95
N ALA A 27 -21.23 -21.63 -22.87
CA ALA A 27 -22.26 -22.13 -23.79
C ALA A 27 -21.78 -22.22 -25.25
N ALA A 28 -20.56 -22.71 -25.51
CA ALA A 28 -20.12 -23.06 -26.86
C ALA A 28 -20.61 -24.48 -27.21
N PRO A 29 -21.60 -24.66 -28.12
CA PRO A 29 -22.11 -25.98 -28.46
C PRO A 29 -21.16 -26.68 -29.45
N VAL A 30 -20.82 -27.93 -29.15
CA VAL A 30 -20.17 -28.85 -30.11
C VAL A 30 -21.26 -29.29 -31.10
N ALA A 31 -21.28 -28.66 -32.28
CA ALA A 31 -22.22 -28.99 -33.35
C ALA A 31 -21.83 -30.33 -34.01
N ALA A 32 -22.58 -31.39 -33.70
CA ALA A 32 -22.48 -32.68 -34.39
C ALA A 32 -23.27 -32.63 -35.70
N ALA A 33 -22.54 -32.75 -36.82
CA ALA A 33 -23.08 -32.84 -38.16
C ALA A 33 -23.84 -34.16 -38.37
N GLY A 34 -25.04 -34.06 -38.92
CA GLY A 34 -25.84 -35.19 -39.38
C GLY A 34 -25.54 -35.63 -40.82
N GLY A 35 -26.07 -36.81 -41.14
CA GLY A 35 -26.28 -37.37 -42.49
C GLY A 35 -26.90 -38.76 -42.27
N GLY A 36 -28.18 -39.02 -42.55
CA GLY A 36 -28.78 -39.19 -43.89
C GLY A 36 -28.49 -40.62 -44.39
N ARG A 37 -29.40 -41.48 -44.87
CA ARG A 37 -30.79 -41.42 -45.35
C ARG A 37 -31.34 -42.87 -45.40
N PRO A 38 -32.66 -43.06 -45.60
CA PRO A 38 -33.32 -44.37 -45.60
C PRO A 38 -33.41 -44.98 -47.02
N ALA A 39 -33.67 -46.29 -47.10
CA ALA A 39 -34.06 -46.97 -48.35
C ALA A 39 -35.13 -48.03 -48.11
N ALA A 40 -36.21 -47.92 -48.90
CA ALA A 40 -37.35 -48.83 -49.06
C ALA A 40 -36.95 -50.07 -49.92
N ALA A 41 -37.75 -51.10 -50.24
CA ALA A 41 -39.19 -51.35 -50.28
C ALA A 41 -39.46 -52.86 -50.52
N ALA A 42 -40.73 -53.29 -50.26
CA ALA A 42 -41.54 -54.28 -51.01
C ALA A 42 -41.11 -55.78 -50.99
N ALA A 43 -41.96 -56.82 -51.00
CA ALA A 43 -43.42 -57.01 -51.11
C ALA A 43 -43.76 -58.46 -50.66
N ALA A 44 -45.03 -58.74 -50.28
CA ALA A 44 -45.86 -59.86 -50.77
C ALA A 44 -46.93 -60.35 -49.75
N GLY A 45 -48.20 -60.33 -50.18
CA GLY A 45 -49.09 -61.51 -50.15
C GLY A 45 -49.93 -61.82 -48.89
N PRO A 46 -51.28 -61.88 -48.97
CA PRO A 46 -52.20 -62.01 -47.83
C PRO A 46 -52.75 -63.43 -47.63
N LEU A 47 -52.99 -63.87 -46.37
CA LEU A 47 -53.74 -65.09 -46.03
C LEU A 47 -54.42 -65.00 -44.64
N PRO A 48 -55.45 -65.83 -44.36
CA PRO A 48 -56.67 -65.44 -43.65
C PRO A 48 -56.65 -65.66 -42.13
N ALA A 49 -57.63 -65.00 -41.50
CA ALA A 49 -57.83 -64.84 -40.08
C ALA A 49 -58.13 -66.15 -39.31
N GLU A 50 -57.30 -66.40 -38.31
CA GLU A 50 -57.59 -67.25 -37.15
C GLU A 50 -57.48 -66.37 -35.89
N PRO A 51 -58.45 -66.37 -34.96
CA PRO A 51 -58.42 -65.54 -33.77
C PRO A 51 -57.38 -66.07 -32.77
N VAL A 52 -56.12 -65.67 -32.98
CA VAL A 52 -55.00 -65.97 -32.09
C VAL A 52 -55.32 -65.37 -30.72
N ARG A 53 -55.48 -66.24 -29.72
CA ARG A 53 -55.38 -65.84 -28.30
C ARG A 53 -53.99 -65.26 -28.09
N TYR A 54 -53.88 -63.94 -28.17
CA TYR A 54 -52.62 -63.22 -27.99
C TYR A 54 -52.04 -63.53 -26.60
N PRO A 55 -50.77 -63.92 -26.52
CA PRO A 55 -50.19 -64.45 -25.29
C PRO A 55 -50.02 -63.35 -24.25
N VAL A 56 -50.67 -63.53 -23.09
CA VAL A 56 -50.51 -62.70 -21.88
C VAL A 56 -49.03 -62.53 -21.48
N ALA A 57 -48.17 -63.50 -21.83
CA ALA A 57 -46.73 -63.44 -21.62
C ALA A 57 -46.04 -62.29 -22.41
N LEU A 58 -46.49 -61.99 -23.63
CA LEU A 58 -45.95 -60.87 -24.43
C LEU A 58 -46.36 -59.52 -23.81
N GLN A 59 -47.56 -59.45 -23.23
CA GLN A 59 -48.03 -58.26 -22.54
C GLN A 59 -47.25 -58.02 -21.24
N GLN A 60 -46.94 -59.08 -20.47
CA GLN A 60 -46.05 -58.97 -19.31
C GLN A 60 -44.63 -58.55 -19.70
N GLN A 61 -44.08 -59.10 -20.79
CA GLN A 61 -42.75 -58.72 -21.27
C GLN A 61 -42.70 -57.25 -21.72
N GLN A 62 -43.75 -56.75 -22.37
CA GLN A 62 -43.87 -55.32 -22.71
C GLN A 62 -43.95 -54.42 -21.47
N GLN A 63 -44.69 -54.84 -20.43
CA GLN A 63 -44.73 -54.10 -19.16
C GLN A 63 -43.38 -54.03 -18.47
N GLN A 64 -42.61 -55.12 -18.44
CA GLN A 64 -41.26 -55.11 -17.87
C GLN A 64 -40.30 -54.21 -18.66
N GLN A 65 -40.37 -54.21 -20.00
CA GLN A 65 -39.59 -53.27 -20.82
C GLN A 65 -39.96 -51.81 -20.55
N GLN A 66 -41.25 -51.50 -20.39
CA GLN A 66 -41.68 -50.15 -20.03
C GLN A 66 -41.16 -49.72 -18.65
N GLN A 67 -41.17 -50.62 -17.65
CA GLN A 67 -40.61 -50.32 -16.34
C GLN A 67 -39.09 -50.08 -16.39
N GLN A 68 -38.34 -50.88 -17.16
CA GLN A 68 -36.91 -50.63 -17.35
C GLN A 68 -36.63 -49.30 -18.06
N GLN A 69 -37.41 -48.94 -19.08
CA GLN A 69 -37.28 -47.63 -19.72
C GLN A 69 -37.59 -46.48 -18.77
N GLN A 70 -38.61 -46.61 -17.91
CA GLN A 70 -38.88 -45.59 -16.89
C GLN A 70 -37.75 -45.47 -15.87
N GLN A 71 -37.15 -46.58 -15.42
CA GLN A 71 -36.00 -46.52 -14.53
C GLN A 71 -34.78 -45.87 -15.19
N GLN A 72 -34.49 -46.16 -16.46
CA GLN A 72 -33.41 -45.50 -17.18
C GLN A 72 -33.67 -43.99 -17.35
N GLN A 73 -34.92 -43.59 -17.64
CA GLN A 73 -35.27 -42.16 -17.70
C GLN A 73 -35.10 -41.47 -16.34
N GLN A 74 -35.50 -42.11 -15.24
CA GLN A 74 -35.28 -41.55 -13.91
C GLN A 74 -33.79 -41.43 -13.55
N GLN A 75 -32.96 -42.42 -13.89
CA GLN A 75 -31.51 -42.32 -13.68
C GLN A 75 -30.89 -41.20 -14.52
N GLN A 76 -31.31 -41.04 -15.79
CA GLN A 76 -30.84 -39.93 -16.61
C GLN A 76 -31.26 -38.56 -16.05
N GLN A 77 -32.48 -38.42 -15.53
CA GLN A 77 -32.91 -37.18 -14.89
C GLN A 77 -32.12 -36.88 -13.61
N GLN A 78 -31.83 -37.89 -12.79
CA GLN A 78 -30.98 -37.69 -11.60
C GLN A 78 -29.55 -37.28 -11.97
N GLN A 79 -28.95 -37.89 -13.00
CA GLN A 79 -27.63 -37.47 -13.47
C GLN A 79 -27.63 -36.04 -14.01
N GLN A 80 -28.67 -35.63 -14.75
CA GLN A 80 -28.79 -34.24 -15.19
C GLN A 80 -28.94 -33.25 -14.04
N GLN A 81 -29.71 -33.58 -12.99
CA GLN A 81 -29.80 -32.71 -11.81
C GLN A 81 -28.48 -32.60 -11.06
N GLN A 82 -27.72 -33.70 -10.91
CA GLN A 82 -26.39 -33.64 -10.27
C GLN A 82 -25.40 -32.80 -11.08
N GLN A 83 -25.40 -32.92 -12.42
CA GLN A 83 -24.53 -32.08 -13.26
C GLN A 83 -24.90 -30.59 -13.17
N GLN A 84 -26.19 -30.25 -13.12
CA GLN A 84 -26.60 -28.85 -12.94
C GLN A 84 -26.17 -28.28 -11.57
N GLN A 85 -26.27 -29.07 -10.49
CA GLN A 85 -25.80 -28.62 -9.18
C GLN A 85 -24.27 -28.41 -9.15
N GLN A 86 -23.48 -29.30 -9.77
CA GLN A 86 -22.03 -29.10 -9.85
C GLN A 86 -21.66 -27.85 -10.66
N GLN A 87 -22.34 -27.58 -11.78
CA GLN A 87 -22.08 -26.36 -12.56
C GLN A 87 -22.43 -25.08 -11.77
N GLN A 88 -23.52 -25.08 -11.01
CA GLN A 88 -23.87 -23.92 -10.18
C GLN A 88 -22.83 -23.67 -9.07
N GLN A 89 -22.32 -24.73 -8.42
CA GLN A 89 -21.26 -24.57 -7.42
C GLN A 89 -19.96 -24.03 -8.02
N GLN A 90 -19.54 -24.52 -9.19
CA GLN A 90 -18.34 -23.99 -9.87
C GLN A 90 -18.50 -22.52 -10.27
N GLN A 91 -19.68 -22.10 -10.76
CA GLN A 91 -19.93 -20.69 -11.06
C GLN A 91 -19.89 -19.82 -9.80
N GLN A 92 -20.45 -20.26 -8.69
CA GLN A 92 -20.39 -19.51 -7.43
C GLN A 92 -18.95 -19.36 -6.92
N GLN A 93 -18.13 -20.41 -7.02
CA GLN A 93 -16.71 -20.34 -6.66
C GLN A 93 -15.94 -19.36 -7.56
N GLN A 94 -16.15 -19.39 -8.87
CA GLN A 94 -15.49 -18.46 -9.79
C GLN A 94 -15.88 -17.00 -9.51
N VAL A 95 -17.17 -16.73 -9.27
CA VAL A 95 -17.66 -15.38 -8.93
C VAL A 95 -17.04 -14.92 -7.61
N ASN A 96 -16.93 -15.81 -6.62
CA ASN A 96 -16.30 -15.48 -5.33
C ASN A 96 -14.81 -15.11 -5.51
N ILE A 97 -14.03 -15.96 -6.19
CA ILE A 97 -12.60 -15.70 -6.46
C ILE A 97 -12.42 -14.35 -7.17
N PHE A 98 -13.19 -14.09 -8.22
CA PHE A 98 -13.09 -12.84 -8.96
C PHE A 98 -13.43 -11.63 -8.09
N THR A 99 -14.45 -11.74 -7.23
CA THR A 99 -14.85 -10.65 -6.33
C THR A 99 -13.76 -10.33 -5.31
N VAL A 100 -13.10 -11.36 -4.75
CA VAL A 100 -11.96 -11.18 -3.83
C VAL A 100 -10.81 -10.44 -4.52
N HIS A 101 -10.46 -10.79 -5.77
CA HIS A 101 -9.40 -10.09 -6.50
C HIS A 101 -9.72 -8.62 -6.76
N ILE A 102 -10.96 -8.28 -7.11
CA ILE A 102 -11.38 -6.88 -7.25
C ILE A 102 -11.27 -6.14 -5.92
N ALA A 103 -11.69 -6.79 -4.82
CA ALA A 103 -11.60 -6.21 -3.49
C ALA A 103 -10.15 -5.89 -3.11
N SER A 104 -9.22 -6.83 -3.32
CA SER A 104 -7.78 -6.62 -3.07
C SER A 104 -7.21 -5.50 -3.94
N ALA A 105 -7.50 -5.51 -5.25
CA ALA A 105 -7.03 -4.46 -6.16
C ALA A 105 -7.58 -3.08 -5.78
N ALA A 106 -8.87 -3.00 -5.42
CA ALA A 106 -9.49 -1.76 -5.00
C ALA A 106 -8.91 -1.25 -3.68
N ALA A 107 -8.64 -2.15 -2.73
CA ALA A 107 -7.99 -1.82 -1.46
C ALA A 107 -6.60 -1.24 -1.70
N GLN A 108 -5.74 -1.96 -2.44
CA GLN A 108 -4.37 -1.56 -2.78
C GLN A 108 -4.29 -0.19 -3.48
N HIS A 109 -5.25 0.12 -4.35
CA HIS A 109 -5.21 1.33 -5.18
C HIS A 109 -6.01 2.51 -4.61
N GLY A 110 -6.60 2.39 -3.42
CA GLY A 110 -7.36 3.50 -2.83
C GLY A 110 -8.76 3.70 -3.42
N HIS A 111 -9.32 2.70 -4.12
CA HIS A 111 -10.60 2.83 -4.84
C HIS A 111 -11.83 2.65 -3.93
N VAL A 112 -11.99 3.59 -2.99
CA VAL A 112 -13.12 3.63 -2.04
C VAL A 112 -14.51 3.44 -2.68
N PRO A 113 -14.83 4.03 -3.85
CA PRO A 113 -16.15 3.81 -4.47
C PRO A 113 -16.41 2.34 -4.82
N VAL A 114 -15.39 1.60 -5.25
CA VAL A 114 -15.52 0.16 -5.57
C VAL A 114 -15.69 -0.63 -4.27
N LEU A 115 -14.96 -0.29 -3.22
CA LEU A 115 -15.11 -0.93 -1.90
C LEU A 115 -16.52 -0.72 -1.33
N ARG A 116 -17.08 0.49 -1.45
CA ARG A 116 -18.47 0.79 -1.07
C ARG A 116 -19.47 -0.03 -1.87
N LEU A 117 -19.26 -0.15 -3.17
CA LEU A 117 -20.14 -0.93 -4.05
C LEU A 117 -20.12 -2.43 -3.72
N LEU A 118 -18.93 -3.01 -3.52
CA LEU A 118 -18.76 -4.41 -3.10
C LEU A 118 -19.47 -4.66 -1.78
N ARG A 119 -19.32 -3.73 -0.83
CA ARG A 119 -20.01 -3.79 0.45
C ARG A 119 -21.52 -3.75 0.32
N GLY A 120 -22.04 -2.84 -0.51
CA GLY A 120 -23.48 -2.75 -0.79
C GLY A 120 -24.07 -4.03 -1.39
N ARG A 121 -23.22 -4.89 -1.98
CA ARG A 121 -23.58 -6.23 -2.46
C ARG A 121 -23.38 -7.35 -1.43
N GLY A 122 -23.09 -7.02 -0.18
CA GLY A 122 -22.89 -7.98 0.91
C GLY A 122 -21.50 -8.61 0.97
N PHE A 123 -20.52 -8.07 0.25
CA PHE A 123 -19.13 -8.53 0.38
C PHE A 123 -18.57 -8.14 1.76
N VAL A 124 -18.01 -9.13 2.47
CA VAL A 124 -17.41 -8.94 3.79
C VAL A 124 -15.90 -8.81 3.64
N PHE A 125 -15.35 -7.69 4.10
CA PHE A 125 -13.91 -7.47 4.03
C PHE A 125 -13.19 -8.21 5.15
N GLN A 126 -12.07 -8.82 4.78
CA GLN A 126 -11.14 -9.48 5.70
C GLN A 126 -9.91 -8.62 5.96
N VAL A 127 -9.18 -8.90 7.05
CA VAL A 127 -7.91 -8.26 7.41
C VAL A 127 -6.88 -8.30 6.27
N ALA A 128 -6.88 -9.36 5.46
CA ALA A 128 -6.03 -9.44 4.27
C ALA A 128 -6.17 -8.20 3.35
N HIS A 129 -7.39 -7.67 3.16
CA HIS A 129 -7.59 -6.48 2.34
C HIS A 129 -7.05 -5.20 3.00
N LEU A 130 -6.93 -5.15 4.33
CA LEU A 130 -6.25 -4.06 5.04
C LEU A 130 -4.75 -4.10 4.78
N LEU A 131 -4.15 -5.29 4.80
CA LEU A 131 -2.74 -5.49 4.47
C LEU A 131 -2.46 -5.11 3.02
N GLU A 132 -3.32 -5.51 2.08
CA GLU A 132 -3.21 -5.11 0.67
C GLU A 132 -3.30 -3.59 0.46
N ALA A 133 -4.11 -2.89 1.26
CA ALA A 133 -4.17 -1.42 1.22
C ALA A 133 -2.86 -0.74 1.65
N VAL A 134 -1.99 -1.49 2.32
CA VAL A 134 -0.76 -1.01 2.93
C VAL A 134 0.47 -1.53 2.16
N GLU A 135 0.41 -2.74 1.60
CA GLU A 135 1.37 -3.33 0.67
C GLU A 135 1.22 -2.76 -0.74
N ALA A 136 1.44 -1.46 -0.87
CA ALA A 136 1.74 -0.89 -2.20
C ALA A 136 3.23 -1.16 -2.49
N PRO A 137 3.60 -1.76 -3.64
CA PRO A 137 5.00 -1.97 -3.97
C PRO A 137 5.72 -0.63 -3.96
N VAL A 138 6.73 -0.52 -3.09
CA VAL A 138 7.66 0.60 -3.01
C VAL A 138 8.48 0.61 -4.30
N ARG A 139 7.90 1.10 -5.40
CA ARG A 139 8.67 1.42 -6.60
C ARG A 139 9.42 2.71 -6.31
N GLU A 140 10.69 2.51 -5.96
CA GLU A 140 11.81 3.46 -5.95
C GLU A 140 11.41 4.93 -5.77
N GLY A 141 11.40 5.36 -4.51
CA GLY A 141 11.56 6.78 -4.15
C GLY A 141 10.30 7.58 -3.82
N CYS A 142 9.09 7.00 -3.90
CA CYS A 142 7.86 7.69 -3.49
C CYS A 142 7.03 6.82 -2.54
N HIS A 143 7.08 7.10 -1.23
CA HIS A 143 6.33 6.40 -0.17
C HIS A 143 4.81 6.70 -0.14
N VAL A 144 4.20 7.10 -1.27
CA VAL A 144 2.77 7.41 -1.28
C VAL A 144 1.98 6.11 -1.30
N THR A 145 1.53 5.65 -0.13
CA THR A 145 0.59 4.54 0.02
C THR A 145 -0.73 4.89 -0.69
N ARG A 146 -0.90 4.41 -1.92
CA ARG A 146 -2.12 4.63 -2.72
C ARG A 146 -3.37 4.09 -2.00
N GLY A 147 -3.23 3.03 -1.23
CA GLY A 147 -4.32 2.43 -0.46
C GLY A 147 -4.70 3.17 0.84
N ARG A 148 -4.09 4.31 1.18
CA ARG A 148 -4.44 5.07 2.40
C ARG A 148 -5.93 5.42 2.49
N ALA A 149 -6.55 5.80 1.37
CA ALA A 149 -7.98 6.10 1.33
C ALA A 149 -8.84 4.85 1.60
N SER A 150 -8.42 3.69 1.09
CA SER A 150 -9.06 2.40 1.37
C SER A 150 -8.94 2.01 2.84
N LEU A 151 -7.73 2.14 3.41
CA LEU A 151 -7.48 1.84 4.82
C LEU A 151 -8.36 2.71 5.73
N ARG A 152 -8.45 4.01 5.44
CA ARG A 152 -9.32 4.94 6.15
C ARG A 152 -10.80 4.54 6.06
N TYR A 153 -11.28 4.22 4.86
CA TYR A 153 -12.68 3.79 4.66
C TYR A 153 -12.99 2.50 5.43
N LEU A 154 -12.12 1.50 5.34
CA LEU A 154 -12.35 0.19 5.96
C LEU A 154 -12.33 0.24 7.50
N LEU A 155 -11.51 1.12 8.11
CA LEU A 155 -11.36 1.20 9.56
C LEU A 155 -12.22 2.27 10.23
N LEU A 156 -12.32 3.47 9.64
CA LEU A 156 -12.96 4.62 10.32
C LEU A 156 -14.40 4.85 9.88
N GLU A 157 -14.70 4.68 8.60
CA GLU A 157 -16.05 4.99 8.10
C GLU A 157 -17.03 3.85 8.37
N ASP A 158 -16.55 2.59 8.40
CA ASP A 158 -17.45 1.46 8.53
C ASP A 158 -16.79 0.17 9.09
N PRO A 159 -16.42 0.15 10.38
CA PRO A 159 -15.68 -0.97 10.99
C PRO A 159 -16.50 -2.27 11.13
N ALA A 160 -17.84 -2.20 11.09
CA ALA A 160 -18.72 -3.36 11.30
C ALA A 160 -18.66 -4.42 10.17
N GLY A 161 -18.06 -4.08 9.03
CA GLY A 161 -17.96 -4.95 7.85
C GLY A 161 -16.67 -5.75 7.78
N LEU A 162 -15.76 -5.55 8.74
CA LEU A 162 -14.60 -6.39 8.93
C LEU A 162 -15.04 -7.65 9.67
N ALA A 163 -14.87 -8.81 9.04
CA ALA A 163 -15.19 -10.07 9.69
C ALA A 163 -14.32 -10.23 10.97
N PRO A 164 -14.92 -10.43 12.16
CA PRO A 164 -14.18 -10.64 13.41
C PRO A 164 -13.46 -12.01 13.48
N GLY A 165 -13.67 -12.89 12.50
CA GLY A 165 -13.12 -14.24 12.48
C GLY A 165 -12.07 -14.39 11.38
N GLY A 166 -10.79 -14.37 11.76
CA GLY A 166 -9.73 -14.76 10.83
C GLY A 166 -8.29 -14.67 11.33
N GLY A 167 -8.00 -13.87 12.37
CA GLY A 167 -6.62 -13.76 12.85
C GLY A 167 -6.50 -13.28 14.28
N ALA A 168 -6.26 -14.21 15.19
CA ALA A 168 -5.80 -13.94 16.56
C ALA A 168 -4.36 -13.37 16.63
N ALA A 169 -3.85 -12.80 15.54
CA ALA A 169 -2.57 -12.07 15.50
C ALA A 169 -2.49 -11.24 14.21
N ALA A 170 -3.55 -10.50 13.83
CA ALA A 170 -3.33 -9.39 12.92
C ALA A 170 -2.31 -8.47 13.61
N ASP A 171 -1.10 -8.37 13.06
CA ASP A 171 -0.04 -7.54 13.63
C ASP A 171 -0.42 -6.08 13.39
N TRP A 172 -1.30 -5.56 14.24
CA TRP A 172 -1.77 -4.19 14.21
C TRP A 172 -0.60 -3.22 14.35
N SER A 173 0.49 -3.62 15.02
CA SER A 173 1.73 -2.86 15.10
C SER A 173 2.42 -2.76 13.74
N SER A 174 2.48 -3.84 12.95
CA SER A 174 2.96 -3.79 11.57
C SER A 174 2.07 -2.91 10.69
N LEU A 175 0.74 -3.04 10.80
CA LEU A 175 -0.20 -2.20 10.07
C LEU A 175 -0.05 -0.71 10.45
N PHE A 176 0.11 -0.42 11.75
CA PHE A 176 0.38 0.92 12.27
C PHE A 176 1.68 1.48 11.71
N ARG A 177 2.78 0.74 11.80
CA ARG A 177 4.09 1.14 11.26
C ARG A 177 3.96 1.54 9.80
N GLN A 178 3.36 0.70 8.99
CA GLN A 178 3.26 0.95 7.56
C GLN A 178 2.29 2.11 7.24
N ALA A 179 1.18 2.22 7.97
CA ALA A 179 0.27 3.36 7.85
C ALA A 179 0.99 4.67 8.22
N ALA A 180 1.78 4.67 9.31
CA ALA A 180 2.56 5.81 9.77
C ALA A 180 3.65 6.21 8.75
N VAL A 181 4.43 5.25 8.24
CA VAL A 181 5.42 5.48 7.17
C VAL A 181 4.76 6.04 5.90
N GLY A 182 3.56 5.56 5.57
CA GLY A 182 2.75 6.06 4.46
C GLY A 182 2.08 7.42 4.72
N GLY A 183 2.30 8.04 5.88
CA GLY A 183 1.72 9.31 6.26
C GLY A 183 0.22 9.26 6.47
N ALA A 184 -0.27 8.22 7.17
CA ALA A 184 -1.62 8.17 7.69
C ALA A 184 -1.94 9.43 8.53
N ASP A 185 -3.20 9.86 8.48
CA ASP A 185 -3.66 10.94 9.33
C ASP A 185 -3.77 10.50 10.80
N LEU A 186 -3.72 11.48 11.70
CA LEU A 186 -3.78 11.24 13.14
C LEU A 186 -5.01 10.42 13.58
N PRO A 187 -6.25 10.69 13.09
CA PRO A 187 -7.41 9.87 13.45
C PRO A 187 -7.24 8.38 13.15
N LEU A 188 -6.62 8.04 12.02
CA LEU A 188 -6.37 6.66 11.65
C LEU A 188 -5.33 6.00 12.58
N LEU A 189 -4.22 6.70 12.88
CA LEU A 189 -3.20 6.20 13.80
C LEU A 189 -3.76 6.00 15.21
N ARG A 190 -4.57 6.94 15.69
CA ARG A 190 -5.26 6.83 16.99
C ARG A 190 -6.17 5.62 17.04
N HIS A 191 -6.97 5.39 16.00
CA HIS A 191 -7.85 4.24 15.96
C HIS A 191 -7.07 2.91 16.03
N LEU A 192 -5.98 2.79 15.26
CA LEU A 192 -5.12 1.60 15.29
C LEU A 192 -4.52 1.35 16.69
N HIS A 193 -4.06 2.40 17.38
CA HIS A 193 -3.50 2.27 18.72
C HIS A 193 -4.57 2.03 19.80
N GLU A 194 -5.55 2.94 19.90
CA GLU A 194 -6.50 2.99 21.01
C GLU A 194 -7.57 1.89 20.92
N GLN A 195 -8.03 1.53 19.71
CA GLN A 195 -9.11 0.55 19.53
C GLN A 195 -8.60 -0.85 19.20
N LEU A 196 -7.46 -0.95 18.48
CA LEU A 196 -6.92 -2.22 18.00
C LEU A 196 -5.65 -2.65 18.75
N GLY A 197 -5.14 -1.83 19.67
CA GLY A 197 -4.00 -2.17 20.52
C GLY A 197 -2.66 -2.19 19.80
N ALA A 198 -2.52 -1.50 18.67
CA ALA A 198 -1.24 -1.39 17.97
C ALA A 198 -0.19 -0.67 18.83
N SER A 199 1.04 -1.18 18.84
CA SER A 199 2.16 -0.47 19.48
C SER A 199 2.59 0.73 18.63
N ILE A 200 2.89 1.85 19.27
CA ILE A 200 3.38 3.06 18.60
C ILE A 200 4.85 2.88 18.21
N ASP A 201 5.15 2.99 16.91
CA ASP A 201 6.51 3.06 16.37
C ASP A 201 6.84 4.52 16.04
N LEU A 202 7.61 5.18 16.90
CA LEU A 202 7.89 6.62 16.78
C LEU A 202 8.70 6.96 15.52
N VAL A 203 9.62 6.08 15.10
CA VAL A 203 10.41 6.24 13.87
C VAL A 203 9.49 6.21 12.66
N ALA A 204 8.53 5.28 12.63
CA ALA A 204 7.54 5.19 11.57
C ALA A 204 6.68 6.46 11.47
N VAL A 205 6.23 7.01 12.61
CA VAL A 205 5.47 8.28 12.67
C VAL A 205 6.33 9.43 12.20
N ALA A 206 7.62 9.48 12.55
CA ALA A 206 8.53 10.53 12.10
C ALA A 206 8.77 10.47 10.58
N ARG A 207 8.81 9.27 9.98
CA ARG A 207 9.04 9.12 8.53
C ARG A 207 7.89 9.65 7.68
N GLY A 208 6.64 9.38 8.02
CA GLY A 208 5.49 9.77 7.18
C GLY A 208 4.52 10.78 7.79
N GLY A 209 4.52 10.93 9.11
CA GLY A 209 3.52 11.69 9.87
C GLY A 209 3.76 13.20 9.94
N SER A 210 2.80 13.89 10.55
CA SER A 210 2.87 15.33 10.84
C SER A 210 3.47 15.60 12.22
N GLU A 211 3.85 16.86 12.50
CA GLU A 211 4.25 17.29 13.85
C GLU A 211 3.15 17.04 14.90
N GLU A 212 1.88 17.13 14.48
CA GLU A 212 0.72 16.79 15.31
C GLU A 212 0.69 15.30 15.66
N ALA A 213 0.94 14.42 14.67
CA ALA A 213 1.00 12.99 14.88
C ALA A 213 2.16 12.59 15.80
N LEU A 214 3.33 13.24 15.67
CA LEU A 214 4.46 13.05 16.57
C LEU A 214 4.15 13.49 18.00
N SER A 215 3.55 14.66 18.16
CA SER A 215 3.17 15.19 19.48
C SER A 215 2.19 14.25 20.19
N TRP A 216 1.20 13.71 19.46
CA TRP A 216 0.30 12.69 20.00
C TRP A 216 1.03 11.39 20.35
N ALA A 217 1.90 10.90 19.47
CA ALA A 217 2.60 9.63 19.67
C ALA A 217 3.47 9.66 20.95
N VAL A 218 4.19 10.76 21.18
CA VAL A 218 4.99 10.96 22.40
C VAL A 218 4.09 11.00 23.64
N ALA A 219 3.01 11.78 23.61
CA ALA A 219 2.09 11.87 24.75
C ALA A 219 1.41 10.52 25.07
N ALA A 220 1.08 9.72 24.05
CA ALA A 220 0.50 8.40 24.21
C ALA A 220 1.50 7.40 24.81
N LEU A 221 2.76 7.44 24.39
CA LEU A 221 3.84 6.63 24.95
C LEU A 221 4.11 6.98 26.42
N GLU A 222 4.19 8.27 26.74
CA GLU A 222 4.34 8.75 28.13
C GLU A 222 3.17 8.34 29.03
N ALA A 223 1.93 8.44 28.53
CA ALA A 223 0.74 8.01 29.25
C ALA A 223 0.74 6.49 29.53
N ALA A 224 1.38 5.69 28.67
CA ALA A 224 1.61 4.27 28.87
C ALA A 224 2.81 3.95 29.79
N GLY A 225 3.48 4.98 30.34
CA GLY A 225 4.68 4.83 31.17
C GLY A 225 5.94 4.48 30.38
N GLN A 226 5.92 4.65 29.05
CA GLN A 226 7.03 4.37 28.14
C GLN A 226 7.59 5.69 27.64
N ALA A 227 8.46 6.35 28.42
CA ALA A 227 9.11 7.56 27.95
C ALA A 227 9.91 7.26 26.66
N PRO A 228 9.68 7.99 25.55
CA PRO A 228 10.36 7.70 24.29
C PRO A 228 11.86 7.95 24.44
N GLU A 229 12.65 6.96 24.04
CA GLU A 229 14.10 7.12 23.98
C GLU A 229 14.51 8.01 22.79
N PRO A 230 15.58 8.80 22.91
CA PRO A 230 16.12 9.55 21.78
C PRO A 230 16.46 8.62 20.61
N LEU A 231 16.03 8.99 19.41
CA LEU A 231 16.27 8.22 18.20
C LEU A 231 17.77 8.11 17.93
N SER A 232 18.18 6.95 17.41
CA SER A 232 19.55 6.77 16.94
C SER A 232 19.81 7.62 15.69
N TRP A 233 21.09 7.85 15.39
CA TRP A 233 21.49 8.47 14.12
C TRP A 233 20.94 7.71 12.90
N HIS A 234 20.87 6.38 12.98
CA HIS A 234 20.36 5.56 11.90
C HIS A 234 18.87 5.82 11.65
N ASP A 235 18.07 5.86 12.71
CA ASP A 235 16.63 6.14 12.63
C ASP A 235 16.34 7.56 12.13
N LEU A 236 17.12 8.54 12.58
CA LEU A 236 17.02 9.91 12.07
C LEU A 236 17.43 9.98 10.59
N GLY A 237 18.44 9.20 10.19
CA GLY A 237 18.84 9.05 8.79
C GLY A 237 17.70 8.53 7.91
N ASP A 238 16.89 7.59 8.42
CA ASP A 238 15.68 7.10 7.74
C ASP A 238 14.61 8.18 7.61
N VAL A 239 14.41 8.99 8.66
CA VAL A 239 13.48 10.14 8.63
C VAL A 239 13.93 11.18 7.61
N LEU A 240 15.21 11.54 7.59
CA LEU A 240 15.75 12.45 6.57
C LEU A 240 15.64 11.84 5.17
N SER A 241 15.86 10.52 5.04
CA SER A 241 15.74 9.78 3.79
C SER A 241 14.33 9.77 3.22
N SER A 242 13.33 9.73 4.10
CA SER A 242 11.91 9.86 3.74
C SER A 242 11.52 11.26 3.24
N GLY A 243 12.36 12.27 3.45
CA GLY A 243 12.07 13.66 3.09
C GLY A 243 11.28 14.45 4.13
N ASN A 244 10.97 13.86 5.29
CA ASN A 244 10.21 14.52 6.35
C ASN A 244 11.10 15.38 7.28
N TRP A 245 11.64 16.46 6.73
CA TRP A 245 12.60 17.31 7.45
C TRP A 245 11.95 18.14 8.57
N ALA A 246 10.63 18.34 8.50
CA ALA A 246 9.85 18.98 9.56
C ALA A 246 9.80 18.09 10.81
N ALA A 247 9.52 16.79 10.63
CA ALA A 247 9.61 15.79 11.69
C ALA A 247 11.02 15.72 12.29
N ALA A 248 12.07 15.67 11.46
CA ALA A 248 13.45 15.67 11.95
C ALA A 248 13.77 16.91 12.80
N ASP A 249 13.32 18.10 12.38
CA ASP A 249 13.52 19.33 13.15
C ASP A 249 12.72 19.34 14.46
N TRP A 250 11.49 18.84 14.42
CA TRP A 250 10.65 18.66 15.60
C TRP A 250 11.30 17.73 16.62
N LEU A 251 11.87 16.59 16.18
CA LEU A 251 12.56 15.63 17.06
C LEU A 251 13.77 16.26 17.75
N VAL A 252 14.59 17.03 17.02
CA VAL A 252 15.75 17.73 17.61
C VAL A 252 15.30 18.79 18.62
N ARG A 253 14.22 19.53 18.34
CA ARG A 253 13.69 20.56 19.26
C ARG A 253 13.15 19.98 20.57
N HIS A 254 12.69 18.73 20.56
CA HIS A 254 12.15 18.03 21.74
C HIS A 254 13.16 17.06 22.37
N GLU A 255 14.44 17.15 22.01
CA GLU A 255 15.53 16.31 22.57
C GLU A 255 15.34 14.79 22.32
N LEU A 256 14.51 14.44 21.34
CA LEU A 256 14.28 13.06 20.88
C LEU A 256 15.20 12.66 19.73
N ALA A 257 16.19 13.50 19.42
CA ALA A 257 17.27 13.22 18.49
C ALA A 257 18.52 14.02 18.93
N PRO A 258 19.75 13.57 18.57
CA PRO A 258 20.95 14.32 18.88
C PRO A 258 20.91 15.74 18.27
N PRO A 259 21.56 16.73 18.92
CA PRO A 259 21.58 18.10 18.42
C PRO A 259 22.30 18.19 17.07
N LYS A 260 21.89 19.14 16.21
CA LYS A 260 22.42 19.25 14.84
C LYS A 260 23.95 19.35 14.75
N GLN A 261 24.62 19.93 15.76
CA GLN A 261 26.08 19.96 15.85
C GLN A 261 26.71 18.57 15.94
N GLU A 262 26.12 17.69 16.74
CA GLU A 262 26.60 16.32 16.91
C GLU A 262 26.27 15.48 15.67
N LEU A 263 25.07 15.67 15.11
CA LEU A 263 24.68 15.05 13.85
C LEU A 263 25.65 15.40 12.71
N LEU A 264 26.07 16.67 12.63
CA LEU A 264 27.05 17.13 11.64
C LEU A 264 28.42 16.45 11.85
N ARG A 265 28.87 16.31 13.10
CA ARG A 265 30.11 15.58 13.42
C ARG A 265 30.03 14.11 13.01
N LEU A 266 28.95 13.43 13.38
CA LEU A 266 28.72 12.02 13.07
C LEU A 266 28.67 11.80 11.55
N MET A 267 27.94 12.65 10.82
CA MET A 267 27.85 12.60 9.36
C MET A 267 29.21 12.76 8.69
N LEU A 268 30.00 13.76 9.11
CA LEU A 268 31.28 14.11 8.49
C LEU A 268 32.45 13.18 8.89
N SER A 269 32.28 12.36 9.94
CA SER A 269 33.30 11.39 10.37
C SER A 269 33.57 10.27 9.36
N GLY A 270 32.75 10.14 8.30
CA GLY A 270 32.98 9.23 7.18
C GLY A 270 32.36 7.84 7.35
N LEU A 271 31.48 7.68 8.35
CA LEU A 271 30.82 6.41 8.63
C LEU A 271 29.60 6.13 7.74
N TYR A 272 29.15 7.09 6.92
CA TYR A 272 27.88 6.98 6.17
C TYR A 272 27.87 7.71 4.83
N SER A 273 26.94 7.30 3.96
CA SER A 273 26.61 7.98 2.70
C SER A 273 25.97 9.34 2.99
N ILE A 274 26.61 10.43 2.54
CA ILE A 274 26.15 11.80 2.79
C ILE A 274 25.40 12.31 1.57
N ARG A 275 24.12 12.66 1.75
CA ARG A 275 23.37 13.44 0.74
C ARG A 275 23.55 14.91 1.05
N LEU A 276 23.79 15.74 0.03
CA LEU A 276 23.96 17.19 0.21
C LEU A 276 22.70 17.84 0.79
N LEU A 277 21.54 17.23 0.54
CA LEU A 277 20.25 17.61 1.11
C LEU A 277 20.24 17.56 2.64
N ASP A 278 20.82 16.51 3.22
CA ASP A 278 20.85 16.29 4.67
C ASP A 278 21.78 17.31 5.34
N LEU A 279 22.93 17.57 4.70
CA LEU A 279 23.86 18.60 5.12
C LEU A 279 23.22 19.99 5.06
N GLN A 280 22.46 20.28 4.01
CA GLN A 280 21.75 21.56 3.86
C GLN A 280 20.70 21.77 4.96
N TRP A 281 19.96 20.71 5.32
CA TRP A 281 19.02 20.75 6.45
C TRP A 281 19.74 20.97 7.78
N LEU A 282 20.86 20.28 8.02
CA LEU A 282 21.64 20.40 9.26
C LEU A 282 22.11 21.83 9.48
N VAL A 283 22.69 22.45 8.45
CA VAL A 283 23.23 23.82 8.51
C VAL A 283 22.11 24.88 8.58
N GLY A 284 20.83 24.47 8.50
CA GLY A 284 19.69 25.36 8.73
C GLY A 284 19.25 26.16 7.52
N MET A 285 19.65 25.77 6.30
CA MET A 285 19.20 26.41 5.07
C MET A 285 17.84 25.85 4.64
N ARG A 286 16.75 26.35 5.25
CA ARG A 286 15.42 26.20 4.65
C ARG A 286 15.40 26.99 3.34
N SER A 287 14.92 26.37 2.28
CA SER A 287 14.72 26.98 0.97
C SER A 287 13.94 28.30 1.09
N GLY A 288 14.64 29.44 1.10
CA GLY A 288 14.05 30.78 1.01
C GLY A 288 14.20 31.72 2.22
N GLN A 289 14.76 31.30 3.36
CA GLN A 289 15.08 32.23 4.45
C GLN A 289 16.59 32.28 4.68
N GLY A 290 17.18 33.48 4.56
CA GLY A 290 18.62 33.72 4.66
C GLY A 290 19.24 33.18 5.97
N MET A 291 20.57 33.01 5.96
CA MET A 291 21.42 32.40 7.00
C MET A 291 21.35 33.06 8.40
N ALA A 292 20.18 33.12 9.01
CA ALA A 292 19.99 33.66 10.33
C ALA A 292 19.32 32.58 11.18
N GLN A 293 20.10 31.88 12.01
CA GLN A 293 19.90 31.82 13.48
C GLN A 293 20.56 30.65 14.21
N ALA A 294 21.09 29.61 13.56
CA ALA A 294 21.89 28.60 14.27
C ALA A 294 23.39 28.93 14.13
N ARG A 295 24.00 29.50 15.19
CA ARG A 295 25.48 29.63 15.28
C ARG A 295 26.08 28.24 15.44
N PHE A 296 26.27 27.54 14.32
CA PHE A 296 27.09 26.34 14.30
C PHE A 296 28.50 26.68 14.75
N GLN A 297 29.05 25.86 15.64
CA GLN A 297 30.45 26.00 16.00
C GLN A 297 31.27 25.26 14.95
N TRP A 298 31.68 26.00 13.92
CA TRP A 298 32.57 25.46 12.91
C TRP A 298 33.94 25.21 13.54
N THR A 299 34.49 24.02 13.29
CA THR A 299 35.84 23.65 13.71
C THR A 299 36.70 23.37 12.47
N PRO A 300 38.04 23.48 12.59
CA PRO A 300 38.94 23.12 11.50
C PRO A 300 38.72 21.69 10.98
N GLU A 301 38.36 20.76 11.85
CA GLU A 301 38.09 19.35 11.50
C GLU A 301 36.82 19.23 10.65
N LEU A 302 35.74 19.93 11.01
CA LEU A 302 34.51 19.96 10.23
C LEU A 302 34.73 20.58 8.85
N HIS A 303 35.49 21.68 8.78
CA HIS A 303 35.86 22.30 7.51
C HIS A 303 36.71 21.36 6.65
N ALA A 304 37.71 20.70 7.22
CA ALA A 304 38.53 19.72 6.50
C ALA A 304 37.71 18.55 5.95
N ALA A 305 36.73 18.07 6.72
CA ALA A 305 35.82 17.02 6.27
C ALA A 305 34.92 17.48 5.10
N LEU A 306 34.40 18.71 5.12
CA LEU A 306 33.65 19.28 4.01
C LEU A 306 34.52 19.43 2.74
N VAL A 307 35.78 19.84 2.89
CA VAL A 307 36.74 19.92 1.77
C VAL A 307 36.99 18.53 1.18
N ARG A 308 37.07 17.49 2.01
CA ARG A 308 37.20 16.10 1.54
C ARG A 308 36.02 15.70 0.67
N ILE A 309 34.78 15.96 1.11
CA ILE A 309 33.55 15.67 0.35
C ILE A 309 33.55 16.39 -1.00
N GLN A 310 34.00 17.65 -1.04
CA GLN A 310 34.08 18.41 -2.29
C GLN A 310 35.07 17.83 -3.30
N ARG A 311 36.17 17.24 -2.81
CA ARG A 311 37.26 16.70 -3.64
C ARG A 311 37.08 15.24 -4.03
N GLU A 312 36.19 14.52 -3.37
CA GLU A 312 35.96 13.11 -3.61
C GLU A 312 35.40 12.91 -5.03
N PRO A 313 35.96 11.98 -5.83
CA PRO A 313 35.50 11.76 -7.19
C PRO A 313 34.02 11.37 -7.18
N ARG A 314 33.24 11.95 -8.11
CA ARG A 314 31.77 11.83 -8.21
C ARG A 314 31.27 10.41 -8.55
N THR A 315 32.05 9.38 -8.27
CA THR A 315 32.04 8.14 -9.02
C THR A 315 31.00 7.13 -8.54
N HIS A 316 30.54 7.11 -7.29
CA HIS A 316 29.56 6.08 -6.88
C HIS A 316 28.43 6.44 -5.92
N VAL A 317 28.47 7.57 -5.19
CA VAL A 317 27.49 7.83 -4.10
C VAL A 317 26.68 9.12 -4.31
N ILE A 318 27.10 9.99 -5.23
CA ILE A 318 26.59 11.37 -5.35
C ILE A 318 26.06 11.68 -6.77
N SER A 319 25.62 10.65 -7.50
CA SER A 319 25.19 10.76 -8.91
C SER A 319 23.86 11.50 -9.11
N TYR A 320 23.07 11.70 -8.05
CA TYR A 320 21.76 12.35 -8.10
C TYR A 320 21.78 13.83 -7.69
N GLU A 321 22.94 14.39 -7.33
CA GLU A 321 23.01 15.76 -6.83
C GLU A 321 23.07 16.79 -7.96
N THR A 322 22.21 17.81 -7.86
CA THR A 322 22.14 18.87 -8.88
C THR A 322 23.38 19.78 -8.82
N PRO A 323 23.81 20.38 -9.95
CA PRO A 323 24.89 21.37 -9.97
C PRO A 323 24.70 22.53 -8.98
N GLY A 324 23.45 22.91 -8.70
CA GLY A 324 23.12 23.95 -7.72
C GLY A 324 23.55 23.59 -6.30
N ARG A 325 23.42 22.31 -5.89
CA ARG A 325 23.82 21.85 -4.55
C ARG A 325 25.32 21.83 -4.36
N TRP A 326 26.06 21.49 -5.42
CA TRP A 326 27.52 21.57 -5.40
C TRP A 326 28.03 23.01 -5.33
N ARG A 327 27.35 23.95 -6.01
CA ARG A 327 27.64 25.39 -5.87
C ARG A 327 27.40 25.86 -4.43
N TRP A 328 26.27 25.47 -3.85
CA TRP A 328 25.97 25.76 -2.46
C TRP A 328 27.04 25.23 -1.49
N LEU A 329 27.52 23.99 -1.67
CA LEU A 329 28.60 23.45 -0.83
C LEU A 329 29.89 24.28 -0.96
N ALA A 330 30.22 24.76 -2.16
CA ALA A 330 31.40 25.60 -2.38
C ALA A 330 31.26 26.96 -1.67
N GLU A 331 30.08 27.57 -1.72
CA GLU A 331 29.77 28.81 -1.00
C GLU A 331 29.84 28.62 0.52
N LEU A 332 29.30 27.50 1.02
CA LEU A 332 29.41 27.12 2.43
C LEU A 332 30.86 27.00 2.88
N LEU A 333 31.70 26.29 2.11
CA LEU A 333 33.12 26.14 2.40
C LEU A 333 33.86 27.47 2.49
N GLN A 334 33.56 28.43 1.59
CA GLN A 334 34.13 29.77 1.63
C GLN A 334 33.70 30.53 2.89
N ALA A 335 32.41 30.48 3.24
CA ALA A 335 31.88 31.15 4.42
C ALA A 335 32.50 30.59 5.71
N VAL A 336 32.58 29.26 5.83
CA VAL A 336 33.18 28.57 6.98
C VAL A 336 34.68 28.88 7.10
N GLY A 337 35.41 28.87 5.98
CA GLY A 337 36.83 29.24 5.97
C GLY A 337 37.08 30.68 6.42
N ALA A 338 36.23 31.62 6.00
CA ALA A 338 36.32 33.02 6.42
C ALA A 338 36.03 33.19 7.92
N GLU A 339 35.04 32.49 8.46
CA GLU A 339 34.71 32.50 9.89
C GLU A 339 35.87 31.96 10.75
N LEU A 340 36.44 30.82 10.36
CA LEU A 340 37.60 30.22 11.05
C LEU A 340 38.83 31.14 11.00
N ALA A 341 39.11 31.77 9.86
CA ALA A 341 40.21 32.74 9.74
C ALA A 341 40.00 33.99 10.61
N GLY A 342 38.77 34.49 10.70
CA GLY A 342 38.41 35.63 11.55
C GLY A 342 38.59 35.35 13.04
N THR A 343 38.22 34.14 13.49
CA THR A 343 38.44 33.73 14.90
C THR A 343 39.92 33.60 15.25
N ALA A 344 40.76 33.13 14.33
CA ALA A 344 42.21 33.04 14.53
C ALA A 344 42.88 34.42 14.65
N ALA A 345 42.42 35.42 13.89
CA ALA A 345 42.94 36.80 13.95
C ALA A 345 42.61 37.51 15.27
N LEU A 346 41.44 37.24 15.86
CA LEU A 346 41.02 37.80 17.15
C LEU A 346 41.64 37.06 18.34
N GLY A 347 41.88 35.75 18.23
CA GLY A 347 42.59 34.96 19.25
C GLY A 347 44.08 35.34 19.40
N GLY A 348 44.69 35.91 18.36
CA GLY A 348 46.06 36.45 18.40
C GLY A 348 46.15 37.88 18.95
N ALA A 349 45.03 38.57 19.16
CA ALA A 349 44.98 39.98 19.53
C ALA A 349 44.07 40.22 20.76
N GLY A 350 44.35 39.54 21.88
CA GLY A 350 44.06 40.01 23.24
C GLY A 350 42.58 40.09 23.68
N ALA A 351 42.33 39.67 24.92
CA ALA A 351 41.07 39.92 25.62
C ALA A 351 40.67 41.42 25.54
N GLY A 352 39.57 41.73 24.85
CA GLY A 352 38.99 43.06 24.87
C GLY A 352 38.07 43.37 23.68
N ALA A 353 36.81 43.65 24.00
CA ALA A 353 35.78 44.31 23.17
C ALA A 353 34.90 43.41 22.28
N ALA A 354 33.71 43.12 22.81
CA ALA A 354 32.55 42.65 22.07
C ALA A 354 32.06 43.74 21.09
N ALA A 355 32.21 43.52 19.79
CA ALA A 355 31.55 44.31 18.76
C ALA A 355 30.39 43.50 18.14
N ARG A 356 29.18 43.99 18.38
CA ARG A 356 27.93 43.53 17.74
C ARG A 356 27.98 43.90 16.25
N ILE A 357 27.81 42.92 15.37
CA ILE A 357 27.53 43.18 13.94
C ILE A 357 26.02 43.00 13.74
N ALA A 358 25.35 44.11 13.41
CA ALA A 358 23.95 44.15 13.00
C ALA A 358 23.83 43.75 11.51
N PRO A 359 22.74 43.09 11.09
CA PRO A 359 22.53 42.76 9.68
C PRO A 359 21.93 43.97 8.96
N THR A 360 22.66 44.48 7.95
CA THR A 360 22.14 45.45 6.98
C THR A 360 21.16 44.77 6.03
N CYS A 361 19.95 45.31 5.98
CA CYS A 361 18.87 45.01 5.04
C CYS A 361 19.34 45.08 3.59
N TRP A 362 18.87 44.15 2.77
CA TRP A 362 18.77 44.29 1.31
C TRP A 362 17.30 44.15 0.91
N LEU A 363 16.86 45.10 0.06
CA LEU A 363 15.55 45.22 -0.56
C LEU A 363 15.26 44.10 -1.56
#